data_AF-A0A0D3CEJ9-F1
#
_entry.id   AF-A0A0D3CEJ9-F1
#
_cell.length_a   1.000
_cell.length_b   1.000
_cell.length_c   1.000
_cell.angle_alpha   90.00
_cell.angle_beta   90.00
_cell.angle_gamma   90.00
#
_symmetry.space_group_name_H-M   'P 1'
#
loop_
_entity.id
_entity.type
_entity.pdbx_description
1 polymer ?
#
loop_
_entity_poly.entity_id
_entity_poly.type
_entity_poly.pdbx_seq_one_letter_code
_entity_poly.pdbx_strand_id
1 'polypeptide(L)'
;MTVHRSLAGEPVEASRRAAVEVDTEEAQGVEPEVRPPGVKAAKASTKKKKSGREEELSRLQGVLEIKEKLSKQKLLDRLLAKKETLSDMENSLMLKLMSEMI
;
A
#
# COMPACT_ATOMS: atom_id res chain seq x y z
N MET A 1 8.69 -50.51 50.85
CA MET A 1 8.04 -49.93 52.05
C MET A 1 9.11 -49.03 52.67
N THR A 2 9.01 -47.71 52.69
CA THR A 2 7.91 -46.90 53.21
C THR A 2 7.90 -45.54 52.51
N VAL A 3 6.69 -45.10 52.18
CA VAL A 3 6.35 -43.77 51.68
C VAL A 3 6.54 -42.73 52.79
N HIS A 4 7.23 -41.63 52.50
CA HIS A 4 7.01 -40.37 53.22
C HIS A 4 6.46 -39.35 52.25
N ARG A 5 5.13 -39.33 52.17
CA ARG A 5 4.34 -38.23 51.64
C ARG A 5 4.33 -37.13 52.68
N SER A 6 4.70 -35.90 52.30
CA SER A 6 4.13 -34.72 52.94
C SER A 6 3.90 -33.64 51.89
N LEU A 7 2.68 -33.12 51.89
CA LEU A 7 2.14 -32.09 51.00
C LEU A 7 2.31 -30.71 51.65
N ALA A 8 2.43 -29.68 50.80
CA ALA A 8 2.10 -28.25 50.98
C ALA A 8 3.31 -27.39 50.55
N GLY A 9 3.22 -26.43 49.64
CA GLY A 9 2.15 -25.86 48.82
C GLY A 9 2.81 -24.71 48.05
N GLU A 10 2.59 -24.59 46.75
CA GLU A 10 3.02 -23.43 45.96
C GLU A 10 2.07 -22.25 46.24
N PRO A 11 2.60 -21.03 46.39
CA PRO A 11 2.10 -19.98 45.51
C PRO A 11 3.23 -19.08 44.94
N VAL A 12 3.31 -19.08 43.61
CA VAL A 12 3.26 -17.93 42.68
C VAL A 12 3.70 -16.55 43.20
N GLU A 13 4.50 -15.88 42.37
CA GLU A 13 4.93 -14.46 42.34
C GLU A 13 6.28 -14.09 42.98
N ALA A 14 7.28 -13.83 42.12
CA ALA A 14 7.78 -12.47 41.86
C ALA A 14 9.08 -12.55 41.06
N SER A 15 8.98 -12.55 39.73
CA SER A 15 10.12 -12.39 38.83
C SER A 15 10.70 -10.98 38.96
N ARG A 16 11.87 -10.86 39.61
CA ARG A 16 12.66 -9.63 39.62
C ARG A 16 14.14 -9.93 39.37
N ARG A 17 14.56 -9.48 38.18
CA ARG A 17 15.83 -8.81 37.86
C ARG A 17 17.08 -9.68 37.66
N ALA A 18 17.44 -9.83 36.39
CA ALA A 18 18.81 -9.65 35.93
C ALA A 18 18.77 -9.15 34.47
N ALA A 19 19.00 -7.85 34.27
CA ALA A 19 19.20 -7.26 32.95
C ALA A 19 20.67 -6.83 32.86
N VAL A 20 21.36 -7.42 31.90
CA VAL A 20 22.78 -7.25 31.57
C VAL A 20 23.01 -5.84 31.03
N GLU A 21 24.01 -5.14 31.58
CA GLU A 21 24.55 -3.89 31.04
C GLU A 21 25.15 -4.15 29.65
N VAL A 22 24.75 -3.33 28.67
CA VAL A 22 25.45 -3.21 27.39
C VAL A 22 25.75 -1.73 27.20
N ASP A 23 27.02 -1.40 27.39
CA ASP A 23 27.66 -0.14 27.00
C ASP A 23 27.36 0.18 25.53
N THR A 24 26.93 1.40 25.23
CA THR A 24 26.90 1.92 23.86
C THR A 24 27.30 3.39 23.91
N GLU A 25 28.48 3.63 23.36
CA GLU A 25 29.12 4.93 23.29
C GLU A 25 28.40 5.93 22.36
N GLU A 26 28.74 7.20 22.60
CA GLU A 26 28.14 8.46 22.19
C GLU A 26 27.48 8.57 20.79
N ALA A 27 26.28 9.16 20.78
CA ALA A 27 25.76 9.91 19.65
C ALA A 27 25.27 11.30 20.13
N GLN A 28 25.94 12.33 19.63
CA GLN A 28 25.68 13.75 19.85
C GLN A 28 24.19 14.15 19.68
N GLY A 29 23.68 14.88 20.67
CA GLY A 29 23.01 16.16 20.37
C GLY A 29 21.51 16.19 20.04
N VAL A 30 20.69 15.25 20.52
CA VAL A 30 19.25 15.51 20.68
C VAL A 30 18.81 14.84 21.98
N GLU A 31 18.50 15.65 22.99
CA GLU A 31 17.89 15.20 24.23
C GLU A 31 16.63 14.39 23.88
N PRO A 32 16.56 13.08 24.19
CA PRO A 32 15.33 12.35 24.00
C PRO A 32 14.37 12.87 25.06
N GLU A 33 13.46 13.78 24.70
CA GLU A 33 12.29 14.07 25.54
C GLU A 33 11.61 12.71 25.78
N VAL A 34 11.82 12.15 26.99
CA VAL A 34 11.28 10.88 27.44
C VAL A 34 9.79 11.11 27.58
N ARG A 35 9.08 10.92 26.47
CA ARG A 35 7.63 11.08 26.44
C ARG A 35 7.04 10.04 27.38
N PRO A 36 6.20 10.47 28.35
CA PRO A 36 5.70 9.56 29.36
C PRO A 36 4.92 8.41 28.72
N PRO A 37 5.02 7.20 29.30
CA PRO A 37 4.32 6.03 28.80
C PRO A 37 2.81 6.30 28.77
N GLY A 38 2.19 6.16 27.60
CA GLY A 38 0.75 6.39 27.38
C GLY A 38 0.40 7.55 26.45
N VAL A 39 1.36 8.40 26.05
CA VAL A 39 1.10 9.53 25.13
C VAL A 39 1.29 9.10 23.66
N LYS A 40 0.20 8.99 22.90
CA LYS A 40 0.19 8.49 21.50
C LYS A 40 1.05 9.35 20.56
N ALA A 41 1.81 8.67 19.71
CA ALA A 41 2.83 9.20 18.79
C ALA A 41 2.27 9.94 17.56
N ALA A 42 1.49 11.01 17.73
CA ALA A 42 0.97 11.79 16.60
C ALA A 42 2.05 12.56 15.80
N LYS A 43 3.27 12.73 16.35
CA LYS A 43 4.34 13.53 15.72
C LYS A 43 5.40 12.73 14.93
N ALA A 44 5.32 11.40 14.88
CA ALA A 44 6.31 10.58 14.14
C ALA A 44 5.95 10.34 12.66
N SER A 45 4.75 10.70 12.22
CA SER A 45 4.26 10.37 10.87
C SER A 45 4.65 11.37 9.78
N THR A 46 5.50 12.36 10.06
CA THR A 46 5.91 13.38 9.07
C THR A 46 6.96 12.89 8.07
N LYS A 47 7.54 11.69 8.27
CA LYS A 47 8.44 11.05 7.30
C LYS A 47 7.71 10.04 6.39
N LYS A 48 6.51 10.39 5.89
CA LYS A 48 5.91 9.62 4.79
C LYS A 48 6.71 9.89 3.51
N LYS A 49 7.41 8.88 2.99
CA LYS A 49 8.04 8.93 1.67
C LYS A 49 6.96 9.24 0.62
N LYS A 50 7.11 10.36 -0.08
CA LYS A 50 6.14 10.88 -1.05
C LYS A 50 6.06 10.03 -2.34
N SER A 51 7.00 9.11 -2.58
CA SER A 51 7.17 8.46 -3.89
C SER A 51 6.10 7.41 -4.22
N GLY A 52 5.69 6.56 -3.26
CA GLY A 52 4.84 5.41 -3.58
C GLY A 52 3.45 5.78 -4.11
N ARG A 53 2.83 6.85 -3.59
CA ARG A 53 1.51 7.31 -4.05
C ARG A 53 1.56 7.88 -5.47
N GLU A 54 2.61 8.64 -5.78
CA GLU A 54 2.76 9.26 -7.11
C GLU A 54 3.03 8.20 -8.17
N GLU A 55 3.87 7.21 -7.86
CA GLU A 55 4.11 6.04 -8.71
C GLU A 55 2.83 5.24 -8.98
N GLU A 56 1.99 5.02 -7.95
CA GLU A 56 0.72 4.31 -8.11
C GLU A 56 -0.29 5.10 -8.98
N LEU A 57 -0.37 6.42 -8.79
CA LEU A 57 -1.19 7.29 -9.63
C LEU A 57 -0.72 7.29 -11.08
N SER A 58 0.60 7.32 -11.32
CA SER A 58 1.16 7.25 -12.67
C SER A 58 0.83 5.92 -13.35
N ARG A 59 0.89 4.79 -12.63
CA ARG A 59 0.49 3.48 -13.16
C ARG A 59 -0.99 3.45 -13.53
N LEU A 60 -1.87 3.98 -12.66
CA LEU A 60 -3.30 4.07 -12.92
C LEU A 60 -3.60 4.92 -14.16
N GLN A 61 -2.91 6.06 -14.30
CA GLN A 61 -3.04 6.93 -15.46
C GLN A 61 -2.68 6.19 -16.76
N GLY A 62 -1.56 5.45 -16.77
CA GLY A 62 -1.18 4.64 -17.93
C GLY A 62 -2.21 3.57 -18.30
N VAL A 63 -2.81 2.89 -17.31
CA VAL A 63 -3.88 1.92 -17.55
C VAL A 63 -5.13 2.58 -18.12
N LEU A 64 -5.50 3.77 -17.65
CA LEU A 64 -6.65 4.52 -18.16
C LEU A 64 -6.46 4.93 -19.62
N GLU A 65 -5.27 5.39 -19.98
CA GLU A 65 -4.92 5.75 -21.37
C GLU A 65 -4.99 4.53 -22.30
N ILE A 66 -4.47 3.38 -21.88
CA ILE A 66 -4.57 2.13 -22.64
C ILE A 66 -6.04 1.71 -22.79
N LYS A 67 -6.83 1.84 -21.72
CA LYS A 67 -8.27 1.53 -21.73
C LYS A 67 -9.03 2.43 -22.70
N GLU A 68 -8.70 3.72 -22.76
CA GLU A 68 -9.31 4.65 -23.71
C GLU A 68 -9.01 4.22 -25.15
N LYS A 69 -7.74 3.98 -25.48
CA LYS A 69 -7.32 3.50 -26.81
C LYS A 69 -8.03 2.21 -27.20
N LEU A 70 -8.08 1.23 -26.30
CA LEU A 70 -8.77 -0.04 -26.52
C LEU A 70 -10.28 0.15 -26.73
N SER A 71 -10.90 1.10 -26.04
CA SER A 71 -12.33 1.38 -26.21
C SER A 71 -12.64 1.97 -27.58
N LYS A 72 -11.80 2.88 -28.09
CA LYS A 72 -11.89 3.44 -29.44
C LYS A 72 -11.72 2.36 -30.50
N GLN A 73 -10.73 1.50 -30.35
CA GLN A 73 -10.50 0.35 -31.24
C GLN A 73 -11.72 -0.59 -31.28
N LYS A 74 -12.25 -0.98 -30.11
CA LYS A 74 -13.45 -1.84 -30.06
C LYS A 74 -14.68 -1.21 -30.70
N LEU A 75 -14.82 0.11 -30.60
CA LEU A 75 -15.90 0.83 -31.27
C LEU A 75 -15.71 0.81 -32.79
N LEU A 76 -14.48 1.05 -33.27
CA LEU A 76 -14.13 0.96 -34.68
C LEU A 76 -14.38 -0.44 -35.24
N ASP A 77 -13.95 -1.49 -34.53
CA ASP A 77 -14.17 -2.89 -34.92
C ASP A 77 -15.66 -3.19 -35.11
N ARG A 78 -16.51 -2.69 -34.20
CA ARG A 78 -17.97 -2.85 -34.30
C ARG A 78 -18.56 -2.12 -35.49
N LEU A 79 -18.06 -0.93 -35.84
CA LEU A 79 -18.49 -0.19 -37.03
C LEU A 79 -18.09 -0.94 -38.30
N LEU A 80 -16.86 -1.43 -38.38
CA LEU A 80 -16.34 -2.20 -39.52
C LEU A 80 -17.03 -3.56 -39.69
N ALA A 81 -17.51 -4.16 -38.58
CA ALA A 81 -18.22 -5.43 -38.62
C ALA A 81 -19.67 -5.33 -39.12
N LYS A 82 -20.24 -4.12 -39.25
CA LYS A 82 -21.58 -3.95 -39.79
C LYS A 82 -21.60 -4.35 -41.27
N LYS A 83 -22.53 -5.24 -41.63
CA LYS A 83 -22.74 -5.70 -43.02
C LYS A 83 -23.63 -4.76 -43.83
N GLU A 84 -24.38 -3.93 -43.13
CA GLU A 84 -25.29 -2.94 -43.70
C GLU A 84 -24.51 -1.66 -44.04
N THR A 85 -25.00 -0.89 -45.00
CA THR A 85 -24.40 0.41 -45.32
C THR A 85 -24.47 1.33 -44.11
N LEU A 86 -23.33 1.91 -43.74
CA LEU A 86 -23.25 2.88 -42.64
C LEU A 86 -23.97 4.18 -43.00
N SER A 87 -24.60 4.79 -42.00
CA SER A 87 -25.11 6.16 -42.13
C SER A 87 -23.96 7.17 -42.26
N ASP A 88 -24.25 8.37 -42.78
CA ASP A 88 -23.25 9.43 -42.93
C ASP A 88 -22.56 9.80 -41.60
N MET A 89 -23.31 9.81 -40.50
CA MET A 89 -22.77 10.06 -39.16
C MET A 89 -21.81 8.96 -38.70
N GLU A 90 -22.14 7.70 -38.97
CA GLU A 90 -21.28 6.57 -38.62
C GLU A 90 -20.02 6.53 -39.47
N ASN A 91 -20.12 6.84 -40.76
CA ASN A 91 -18.97 7.00 -41.64
C ASN A 91 -18.05 8.11 -41.14
N SER A 92 -18.61 9.27 -40.76
CA SER A 92 -17.83 10.37 -40.19
C SER A 92 -17.11 9.97 -38.91
N LEU A 93 -17.79 9.26 -38.01
CA LEU A 93 -17.18 8.74 -36.78
C LEU A 93 -16.08 7.72 -37.08
N MET A 94 -16.31 6.79 -38.00
CA MET A 94 -15.34 5.78 -38.41
C MET A 94 -14.06 6.44 -38.95
N LEU A 95 -14.20 7.39 -39.88
CA LEU A 95 -13.06 8.13 -40.44
C LEU A 95 -12.28 8.86 -39.36
N LYS A 96 -12.98 9.53 -38.43
CA LYS A 96 -12.33 10.21 -37.30
C LYS A 96 -11.54 9.25 -36.43
N LEU A 97 -12.11 8.11 -36.05
CA LEU A 97 -11.43 7.10 -35.25
C LEU A 97 -10.21 6.52 -35.97
N MET A 98 -10.30 6.29 -37.28
CA MET A 98 -9.17 5.84 -38.09
C MET A 98 -8.05 6.89 -38.13
N SER A 99 -8.38 8.18 -38.29
CA SER A 99 -7.39 9.26 -38.27
C SER A 99 -6.69 9.43 -36.91
N GLU A 100 -7.39 9.20 -35.79
CA GLU A 100 -6.77 9.25 -34.46
C GLU A 100 -5.78 8.09 -34.21
N MET A 101 -5.84 7.03 -35.01
CA MET A 101 -5.04 5.81 -34.85
C MET A 101 -3.81 5.74 -35.78
N ILE A 102 -3.72 6.61 -36.77
CA ILE A 102 -2.59 6.72 -37.73
C ILE A 102 -1.67 7.86 -37.28
#